data_AF-A0A7X3VFC3-F1
#
_entry.id   AF-A0A7X3VFC3-F1
#
_cell.length_a   1.000
_cell.length_b   1.000
_cell.length_c   1.000
_cell.angle_alpha   90.00
_cell.angle_beta   90.00
_cell.angle_gamma   90.00
#
_symmetry.space_group_name_H-M   'P 1'
#
loop_
_entity.id
_entity.type
_entity.pdbx_description
1 polymer ?
#
loop_
_entity_poly.entity_id
_entity_poly.type
_entity_poly.pdbx_seq_one_letter_code
_entity_poly.pdbx_strand_id
1 'polypeptide(L)'
;MNSTCTCGAAFPDGSQFCPMCGRPLSEEAEQAERTQAHEALERVRRQQVPDEKREKPIGLGNSDALRSSYFGALLAAFLSNMPVLYLLSFIWYPACGFLSVYIYRRKTGAKPKPAQGGRLGVLTGILTFSISLVISAVNILFAGQGAFSDLFRQQIEQTPAQEEVKRQILQLIDNPVVLGFLLLISLLVTLVFTVGFSAAGGALGAKILEDE
;
A
#
# COMPACT_ATOMS: atom_id res chain seq x y z
N MET A 1 -28.49 -66.60 1.02
CA MET A 1 -27.39 -67.57 1.17
C MET A 1 -26.20 -66.75 1.62
N ASN A 2 -25.70 -66.90 2.86
CA ASN A 2 -24.68 -65.98 3.38
C ASN A 2 -23.41 -66.04 2.52
N SER A 3 -23.03 -64.90 1.96
CA SER A 3 -21.78 -64.73 1.23
C SER A 3 -20.63 -64.48 2.21
N THR A 4 -19.43 -64.91 1.84
CA THR A 4 -18.24 -64.87 2.71
C THR A 4 -17.21 -63.90 2.15
N CYS A 5 -16.68 -63.05 3.04
CA CYS A 5 -15.65 -62.09 2.68
C CYS A 5 -14.27 -62.77 2.71
N THR A 6 -13.28 -62.20 2.03
CA THR A 6 -11.88 -62.71 2.02
C THR A 6 -11.24 -62.75 3.41
N CYS A 7 -11.78 -62.01 4.38
CA CYS A 7 -11.37 -62.07 5.79
C CYS A 7 -11.99 -63.26 6.58
N GLY A 8 -12.86 -64.05 5.94
CA GLY A 8 -13.53 -65.21 6.55
C GLY A 8 -14.88 -64.89 7.23
N ALA A 9 -15.30 -63.63 7.29
CA ALA A 9 -16.58 -63.25 7.89
C ALA A 9 -17.76 -63.57 6.95
N ALA A 10 -18.81 -64.19 7.51
CA ALA A 10 -20.09 -64.36 6.82
C ALA A 10 -20.95 -63.09 6.99
N PHE A 11 -21.61 -62.67 5.92
CA PHE A 11 -22.47 -61.49 5.93
C PHE A 11 -23.82 -61.76 5.22
N PRO A 12 -24.89 -61.03 5.58
CA PRO A 12 -26.18 -61.15 4.93
C PRO A 12 -26.17 -60.51 3.53
N ASP A 13 -26.97 -61.08 2.62
CA ASP A 13 -27.09 -60.62 1.23
C ASP A 13 -27.57 -59.15 1.18
N GLY A 14 -26.87 -58.30 0.42
CA GLY A 14 -27.14 -56.85 0.32
C GLY A 14 -26.23 -55.95 1.18
N SER A 15 -25.27 -56.53 1.92
CA SER A 15 -24.28 -55.75 2.68
C SER A 15 -23.26 -55.07 1.75
N GLN A 16 -23.15 -53.74 1.80
CA GLN A 16 -22.22 -52.98 0.95
C GLN A 16 -20.77 -53.00 1.46
N PHE A 17 -20.57 -53.15 2.78
CA PHE A 17 -19.26 -53.23 3.43
C PHE A 17 -19.22 -54.40 4.42
N CYS A 18 -18.05 -55.02 4.59
CA CYS A 18 -17.86 -56.09 5.57
C CYS A 18 -17.83 -55.52 7.00
N PRO A 19 -18.68 -56.00 7.93
CA PRO A 19 -18.71 -55.48 9.30
C PRO A 19 -17.46 -55.83 10.13
N MET A 20 -16.68 -56.84 9.70
CA MET A 20 -15.49 -57.29 10.44
C MET A 20 -14.21 -56.62 9.98
N CYS A 21 -14.04 -56.35 8.68
CA CYS A 21 -12.80 -55.80 8.13
C CYS A 21 -12.97 -54.47 7.37
N GLY A 22 -14.19 -53.98 7.21
CA GLY A 22 -14.48 -52.72 6.52
C GLY A 22 -14.34 -52.75 5.00
N ARG A 23 -13.98 -53.90 4.41
CA ARG A 23 -13.77 -54.01 2.96
C ARG A 23 -15.08 -53.79 2.18
N PRO A 24 -15.08 -53.02 1.08
CA PRO A 24 -16.24 -52.93 0.19
C PRO A 24 -16.53 -54.30 -0.44
N LEU A 25 -17.81 -54.68 -0.49
CA LEU A 25 -18.26 -55.99 -0.98
C LEU A 25 -18.94 -55.90 -2.35
N SER A 26 -19.36 -54.71 -2.78
CA SER A 26 -19.91 -54.44 -4.12
C SER A 26 -19.03 -53.46 -4.90
N GLU A 27 -19.09 -53.55 -6.23
CA GLU A 27 -18.37 -52.61 -7.11
C GLU A 27 -18.83 -51.16 -6.89
N GLU A 28 -20.10 -50.95 -6.56
CA GLU A 28 -20.68 -49.65 -6.22
C GLU A 28 -20.08 -49.07 -4.93
N ALA A 29 -19.88 -49.91 -3.90
CA ALA A 29 -19.25 -49.50 -2.64
C ALA A 29 -17.77 -49.16 -2.84
N GLU A 30 -17.07 -49.93 -3.69
CA GLU A 30 -15.68 -49.66 -4.04
C GLU A 30 -15.52 -48.34 -4.84
N GLN A 31 -16.44 -48.06 -5.76
CA GLN A 31 -16.47 -46.79 -6.50
C GLN A 31 -16.78 -45.60 -5.58
N ALA A 32 -17.72 -45.76 -4.63
CA ALA A 32 -18.05 -44.73 -3.66
C ALA A 32 -16.84 -44.39 -2.76
N GLU A 33 -16.11 -45.39 -2.27
CA GLU A 33 -14.92 -45.20 -1.44
C GLU A 33 -13.79 -44.52 -2.24
N ARG A 34 -13.55 -44.93 -3.50
CA ARG A 34 -12.57 -44.27 -4.39
C ARG A 34 -12.93 -42.81 -4.68
N THR A 35 -14.21 -42.52 -4.89
CA THR A 35 -14.70 -41.15 -5.15
C THR A 35 -14.53 -40.29 -3.91
N GLN A 36 -14.88 -40.79 -2.73
CA GLN A 36 -14.67 -40.11 -1.46
C GLN A 36 -13.19 -39.89 -1.15
N ALA A 37 -12.33 -40.87 -1.45
CA ALA A 37 -10.89 -40.73 -1.31
C ALA A 37 -10.32 -39.66 -2.24
N HIS A 38 -10.77 -39.63 -3.51
CA HIS A 38 -10.37 -38.59 -4.46
C HIS A 38 -10.86 -37.20 -4.01
N GLU A 39 -12.12 -37.07 -3.58
CA GLU A 39 -12.64 -35.82 -3.03
C GLU A 39 -11.91 -35.39 -1.77
N ALA A 40 -11.57 -36.31 -0.87
CA ALA A 40 -10.81 -36.02 0.34
C ALA A 40 -9.40 -35.55 -0.02
N LEU A 41 -8.74 -36.20 -0.98
CA LEU A 41 -7.44 -35.78 -1.49
C LEU A 41 -7.53 -34.40 -2.16
N GLU A 42 -8.60 -34.13 -2.88
CA GLU A 42 -8.82 -32.85 -3.54
C GLU A 42 -9.17 -31.73 -2.55
N ARG A 43 -9.89 -32.05 -1.46
CA ARG A 43 -10.12 -31.14 -0.32
C ARG A 43 -8.82 -30.83 0.41
N VAL A 44 -8.02 -31.85 0.72
CA VAL A 44 -6.70 -31.70 1.32
C VAL A 44 -5.80 -30.89 0.39
N ARG A 45 -5.79 -31.15 -0.91
CA ARG A 45 -5.04 -30.38 -1.92
C ARG A 45 -5.51 -28.92 -2.00
N ARG A 46 -6.82 -28.66 -1.92
CA ARG A 46 -7.38 -27.30 -1.84
C ARG A 46 -7.00 -26.58 -0.55
N GLN A 47 -6.94 -27.30 0.57
CA GLN A 47 -6.55 -26.75 1.88
C GLN A 47 -5.03 -26.58 2.02
N GLN A 48 -4.23 -27.39 1.33
CA GLN A 48 -2.77 -27.33 1.29
C GLN A 48 -2.22 -26.30 0.32
N VAL A 49 -3.05 -25.59 -0.46
CA VAL A 49 -2.58 -24.39 -1.15
C VAL A 49 -2.11 -23.41 -0.07
N PRO A 50 -0.80 -23.07 0.00
CA PRO A 50 -0.27 -22.23 1.06
C PRO A 50 -1.04 -20.90 1.12
N ASP A 51 -1.45 -20.52 2.33
CA ASP A 51 -2.04 -19.22 2.69
C ASP A 51 -1.13 -18.02 2.35
N GLU A 52 0.07 -18.29 1.83
CA GLU A 52 1.04 -17.35 1.27
C GLU A 52 0.48 -16.53 0.09
N LYS A 53 -0.57 -17.02 -0.59
CA LYS A 53 -1.27 -16.30 -1.67
C LYS A 53 -2.46 -15.44 -1.24
N ARG A 54 -2.79 -15.36 0.06
CA ARG A 54 -3.66 -14.26 0.52
C ARG A 54 -2.83 -12.98 0.43
N GLU A 55 -2.99 -12.26 -0.67
CA GLU A 55 -2.51 -10.88 -0.83
C GLU A 55 -2.86 -10.11 0.45
N LYS A 56 -1.90 -9.95 1.37
CA LYS A 56 -2.15 -9.22 2.61
C LYS A 56 -2.60 -7.81 2.20
N PRO A 57 -3.72 -7.33 2.75
CA PRO A 57 -4.24 -6.02 2.38
C PRO A 57 -3.15 -4.96 2.62
N ILE A 58 -2.80 -4.24 1.57
CA ILE A 58 -1.81 -3.17 1.63
C ILE A 58 -2.40 -2.02 2.45
N GLY A 59 -1.78 -1.77 3.60
CA GLY A 59 -2.17 -0.73 4.56
C GLY A 59 -1.20 -0.68 5.74
N LEU A 60 -1.52 0.15 6.74
CA LEU A 60 -0.69 0.36 7.94
C LEU A 60 -0.44 -0.92 8.76
N GLY A 61 -1.33 -1.91 8.66
CA GLY A 61 -1.17 -3.21 9.32
C GLY A 61 -0.14 -4.13 8.66
N ASN A 62 0.38 -3.78 7.48
CA ASN A 62 1.44 -4.52 6.82
C ASN A 62 2.79 -3.81 7.04
N SER A 63 3.59 -4.35 7.95
CA SER A 63 4.91 -3.80 8.30
C SER A 63 5.85 -3.69 7.10
N ASP A 64 5.74 -4.58 6.13
CA ASP A 64 6.61 -4.55 4.95
C ASP A 64 6.21 -3.45 3.98
N ALA A 65 4.90 -3.21 3.79
CA ALA A 65 4.37 -2.08 3.03
C ALA A 65 4.73 -0.74 3.70
N LEU A 66 4.61 -0.66 5.02
CA LEU A 66 4.95 0.53 5.78
C LEU A 66 6.45 0.85 5.68
N ARG A 67 7.31 -0.16 5.84
CA ARG A 67 8.77 -0.01 5.74
C ARG A 67 9.18 0.45 4.34
N SER A 68 8.63 -0.14 3.27
CA SER A 68 8.95 0.28 1.90
C SER A 68 8.49 1.72 1.62
N SER A 69 7.30 2.10 2.08
CA SER A 69 6.80 3.47 1.93
C SER A 69 7.58 4.48 2.76
N TYR A 70 8.06 4.11 3.95
CA TYR A 70 8.85 5.01 4.81
C TYR A 70 10.19 5.41 4.18
N PHE A 71 10.88 4.46 3.52
CA PHE A 71 12.11 4.79 2.79
C PHE A 71 11.85 5.77 1.63
N GLY A 72 10.79 5.53 0.86
CA GLY A 72 10.37 6.47 -0.20
C GLY A 72 10.02 7.84 0.36
N ALA A 73 9.35 7.88 1.52
CA ALA A 73 8.93 9.12 2.17
C ALA A 73 10.09 9.93 2.75
N LEU A 74 11.09 9.28 3.34
CA LEU A 74 12.29 9.96 3.82
C LEU A 74 13.07 10.59 2.68
N LEU A 75 13.26 9.84 1.59
CA LEU A 75 13.96 10.35 0.41
C LEU A 75 13.20 11.55 -0.16
N ALA A 76 11.89 11.43 -0.33
CA ALA A 76 10.99 12.49 -0.74
C ALA A 76 11.09 13.77 0.11
N ALA A 77 10.97 13.63 1.44
CA ALA A 77 11.04 14.75 2.37
C ALA A 77 12.42 15.42 2.37
N PHE A 78 13.49 14.63 2.20
CA PHE A 78 14.85 15.13 2.09
C PHE A 78 15.06 15.94 0.80
N LEU A 79 14.64 15.40 -0.36
CA LEU A 79 14.73 16.13 -1.63
C LEU A 79 13.88 17.41 -1.65
N SER A 80 12.74 17.43 -0.95
CA SER A 80 11.88 18.61 -0.82
C SER A 80 12.56 19.80 -0.15
N ASN A 81 13.52 19.55 0.74
CA ASN A 81 14.23 20.60 1.47
C ASN A 81 15.31 21.30 0.63
N MET A 82 15.61 20.81 -0.57
CA MET A 82 16.59 21.40 -1.46
C MET A 82 15.94 22.37 -2.46
N PRO A 83 16.24 23.69 -2.40
CA PRO A 83 15.58 24.71 -3.24
C PRO A 83 15.69 24.45 -4.75
N VAL A 84 16.83 23.90 -5.20
CA VAL A 84 17.09 23.59 -6.61
C VAL A 84 16.24 22.40 -7.10
N LEU A 85 15.93 21.45 -6.22
CA LEU A 85 15.14 20.26 -6.55
C LEU A 85 13.63 20.50 -6.44
N TYR A 86 13.21 21.66 -5.89
CA TYR A 86 11.81 22.02 -5.80
C TYR A 86 11.16 22.21 -7.18
N LEU A 87 11.90 22.70 -8.20
CA LEU A 87 11.39 22.74 -9.58
C LEU A 87 11.22 21.34 -10.20
N LEU A 88 12.05 20.37 -9.78
CA LEU A 88 11.96 18.97 -10.20
C LEU A 88 10.96 18.15 -9.36
N SER A 89 10.16 18.81 -8.51
CA SER A 89 9.12 18.18 -7.68
C SER A 89 8.20 17.25 -8.45
N PHE A 90 7.77 17.67 -9.63
CA PHE A 90 6.91 16.88 -10.50
C PHE A 90 7.51 15.52 -10.90
N ILE A 91 8.82 15.38 -10.87
CA ILE A 91 9.53 14.15 -11.25
C ILE A 91 9.86 13.32 -10.01
N TRP A 92 10.36 13.95 -8.95
CA TRP A 92 10.84 13.17 -7.81
C TRP A 92 9.70 12.63 -6.94
N TYR A 93 8.56 13.33 -6.79
CA TYR A 93 7.39 12.81 -6.05
C TYR A 93 6.87 11.49 -6.64
N PRO A 94 6.56 11.39 -7.95
CA PRO A 94 6.16 10.11 -8.53
C PRO A 94 7.30 9.09 -8.53
N ALA A 95 8.57 9.51 -8.66
CA ALA A 95 9.70 8.58 -8.55
C ALA A 95 9.80 7.93 -7.16
N CYS A 96 9.50 8.66 -6.09
CA CYS A 96 9.45 8.10 -4.73
C CYS A 96 8.27 7.15 -4.55
N GLY A 97 7.11 7.46 -5.16
CA GLY A 97 5.97 6.54 -5.25
C GLY A 97 6.34 5.24 -5.94
N PHE A 98 7.00 5.32 -7.10
CA PHE A 98 7.53 4.17 -7.84
C PHE A 98 8.55 3.37 -7.01
N LEU A 99 9.50 4.06 -6.38
CA LEU A 99 10.56 3.43 -5.58
C LEU A 99 9.99 2.62 -4.42
N SER A 100 8.91 3.10 -3.78
CA SER A 100 8.22 2.35 -2.72
C SER A 100 7.71 1.00 -3.23
N VAL A 101 7.14 0.97 -4.45
CA VAL A 101 6.61 -0.26 -5.07
C VAL A 101 7.74 -1.19 -5.49
N TYR A 102 8.83 -0.65 -6.04
CA TYR A 102 10.01 -1.42 -6.38
C TYR A 102 10.64 -2.10 -5.15
N ILE A 103 10.79 -1.38 -4.03
CA ILE A 103 11.32 -1.95 -2.78
C ILE A 103 10.35 -2.98 -2.21
N TYR A 104 9.04 -2.73 -2.25
CA TYR A 104 8.03 -3.68 -1.79
C TYR A 104 8.05 -4.99 -2.60
N ARG A 105 8.11 -4.90 -3.93
CA ARG A 105 8.27 -6.05 -4.84
C ARG A 105 9.54 -6.82 -4.50
N ARG A 106 10.67 -6.12 -4.31
CA ARG A 106 11.96 -6.77 -4.01
C ARG A 106 11.97 -7.49 -2.66
N LYS A 107 11.26 -6.97 -1.66
CA LYS A 107 11.21 -7.58 -0.32
C LYS A 107 10.22 -8.72 -0.19
N THR A 108 9.06 -8.62 -0.85
CA THR A 108 7.96 -9.58 -0.68
C THR A 108 7.86 -10.59 -1.83
N GLY A 109 8.50 -10.34 -2.97
CA GLY A 109 8.33 -11.12 -4.19
C GLY A 109 6.94 -10.97 -4.83
N ALA A 110 6.03 -10.20 -4.22
CA ALA A 110 4.69 -9.98 -4.73
C ALA A 110 4.72 -9.07 -5.96
N LYS A 111 3.90 -9.38 -6.97
CA LYS A 111 3.62 -8.50 -8.11
C LYS A 111 2.35 -7.70 -7.80
N PRO A 112 2.48 -6.47 -7.26
CA PRO A 112 1.30 -5.68 -6.87
C PRO A 112 0.55 -5.21 -8.11
N LYS A 113 -0.79 -5.32 -8.07
CA LYS A 113 -1.65 -4.75 -9.11
C LYS A 113 -1.55 -3.21 -9.12
N PRO A 114 -1.95 -2.51 -10.20
CA PRO A 114 -1.91 -1.05 -10.27
C PRO A 114 -2.65 -0.35 -9.11
N ALA A 115 -3.79 -0.89 -8.68
CA ALA A 115 -4.55 -0.38 -7.53
C ALA A 115 -3.78 -0.53 -6.19
N GLN A 116 -2.99 -1.59 -6.06
CA GLN A 116 -2.13 -1.87 -4.91
C GLN A 116 -0.90 -0.95 -4.89
N GLY A 117 -0.29 -0.71 -6.06
CA GLY A 117 0.78 0.29 -6.22
C GLY A 117 0.32 1.71 -5.89
N GLY A 118 -0.89 2.08 -6.32
CA GLY A 118 -1.49 3.37 -5.97
C GLY A 118 -1.66 3.55 -4.45
N ARG A 119 -2.12 2.52 -3.74
CA ARG A 119 -2.22 2.53 -2.27
C ARG A 119 -0.86 2.71 -1.59
N LEU A 120 0.18 2.05 -2.11
CA LEU A 120 1.55 2.22 -1.62
C LEU A 120 2.05 3.66 -1.84
N GLY A 121 1.71 4.24 -2.99
CA GLY A 121 2.00 5.63 -3.32
C GLY A 121 1.28 6.62 -2.40
N VAL A 122 -0.01 6.40 -2.11
CA VAL A 122 -0.77 7.21 -1.14
C VAL A 122 -0.12 7.16 0.24
N LEU A 123 0.25 5.96 0.71
CA LEU A 123 0.91 5.78 2.00
C LEU A 123 2.24 6.55 2.05
N THR A 124 3.02 6.48 0.98
CA THR A 124 4.28 7.22 0.82
C THR A 124 4.06 8.73 0.84
N GLY A 125 3.03 9.23 0.14
CA GLY A 125 2.68 10.65 0.11
C GLY A 125 2.25 11.18 1.48
N ILE A 126 1.40 10.46 2.22
CA ILE A 126 0.95 10.85 3.57
C ILE A 126 2.14 10.91 4.54
N LEU A 127 3.03 9.91 4.49
CA LEU A 127 4.24 9.88 5.31
C LEU A 127 5.18 11.04 4.96
N THR A 128 5.35 11.33 3.67
CA THR A 128 6.16 12.44 3.19
C THR A 128 5.64 13.77 3.72
N PHE A 129 4.34 14.01 3.57
CA PHE A 129 3.68 15.21 4.10
C PHE A 129 3.85 15.34 5.61
N SER A 130 3.66 14.24 6.35
CA SER A 130 3.79 14.22 7.80
C SER A 130 5.22 14.55 8.25
N ILE A 131 6.23 13.97 7.60
CA ILE A 131 7.65 14.24 7.89
C ILE A 131 7.99 15.69 7.55
N SER A 132 7.60 16.17 6.37
CA SER A 132 7.85 17.55 5.94
C SER A 132 7.15 18.57 6.83
N LEU A 133 5.93 18.28 7.31
CA LEU A 133 5.21 19.12 8.25
C LEU A 133 5.97 19.28 9.57
N VAL A 134 6.48 18.18 10.13
CA VAL A 134 7.28 18.21 11.36
C VAL A 134 8.57 18.99 11.15
N ILE A 135 9.29 18.74 10.04
CA ILE A 135 10.52 19.48 9.70
C ILE A 135 10.24 20.98 9.58
N SER A 136 9.19 21.37 8.87
CA SER A 136 8.80 22.78 8.71
C SER A 136 8.43 23.42 10.05
N ALA A 137 7.64 22.74 10.89
CA ALA A 137 7.28 23.24 12.21
C ALA A 137 8.51 23.45 13.10
N VAL A 138 9.46 22.52 13.06
CA VAL A 138 10.73 22.61 13.78
C VAL A 138 11.57 23.79 13.27
N ASN A 139 11.69 23.95 11.95
CA ASN A 139 12.41 25.10 11.36
C ASN A 139 11.80 26.44 11.80
N ILE A 140 10.47 26.56 11.80
CA ILE A 140 9.77 27.76 12.27
C ILE A 140 10.05 28.02 13.75
N LEU A 141 10.02 26.98 14.58
CA LEU A 141 10.31 27.09 16.01
C LEU A 141 11.74 27.59 16.27
N PHE A 142 12.72 27.11 15.51
CA PHE A 142 14.11 27.56 15.62
C PHE A 142 14.36 28.96 15.03
N ALA A 143 13.60 29.36 14.01
CA ALA A 143 13.77 30.65 13.35
C ALA A 143 13.09 31.83 14.10
N GLY A 144 12.13 31.54 15.00
CA GLY A 144 11.47 32.53 15.84
C GLY A 144 10.11 33.03 15.29
N GLN A 145 9.30 33.67 16.16
CA GLN A 145 7.88 33.97 15.91
C GLN A 145 7.59 34.86 14.67
N GLY A 146 8.59 35.52 14.07
CA GLY A 146 8.45 36.35 12.86
C GLY A 146 9.12 35.79 11.61
N ALA A 147 9.87 34.69 11.70
CA ALA A 147 10.67 34.21 10.58
C ALA A 147 9.82 33.77 9.38
N PHE A 148 8.62 33.23 9.64
CA PHE A 148 7.71 32.86 8.57
C PHE A 148 7.23 34.10 7.78
N SER A 149 6.84 35.17 8.48
CA SER A 149 6.42 36.42 7.83
C SER A 149 7.57 37.05 7.05
N ASP A 150 8.80 36.99 7.55
CA ASP A 150 9.97 37.57 6.88
C ASP A 150 10.37 36.79 5.63
N LEU A 151 10.38 35.45 5.69
CA LEU A 151 10.62 34.60 4.52
C LEU A 151 9.55 34.80 3.44
N PHE A 152 8.29 34.94 3.84
CA PHE A 152 7.19 35.16 2.91
C PHE A 152 7.25 36.56 2.28
N ARG A 153 7.60 37.59 3.06
CA ARG A 153 7.89 38.94 2.54
C ARG A 153 8.99 38.91 1.51
N GLN A 154 10.09 38.22 1.80
CA GLN A 154 11.23 38.10 0.90
C GLN A 154 10.86 37.40 -0.43
N GLN A 155 10.00 36.38 -0.40
CA GLN A 155 9.50 35.75 -1.63
C GLN A 155 8.63 36.69 -2.48
N ILE A 156 7.78 37.50 -1.85
CA ILE A 156 6.92 38.46 -2.56
C ILE A 156 7.76 39.57 -3.20
N GLU A 157 8.77 40.07 -2.50
CA GLU A 157 9.69 41.07 -3.04
C GLU A 157 10.45 40.57 -4.25
N GLN A 158 10.87 39.30 -4.23
CA GLN A 158 11.54 38.63 -5.34
C GLN A 158 10.60 38.26 -6.50
N THR A 159 9.29 38.30 -6.29
CA THR A 159 8.33 38.03 -7.35
C THR A 159 8.19 39.29 -8.24
N PRO A 160 8.38 39.18 -9.57
CA PRO A 160 8.18 40.28 -10.50
C PRO A 160 6.67 40.53 -10.67
N ALA A 161 6.06 41.16 -9.67
CA ALA A 161 4.66 41.57 -9.65
C ALA A 161 4.54 43.10 -9.54
N GLN A 162 3.39 43.62 -9.94
CA GLN A 162 3.06 45.04 -9.82
C GLN A 162 3.08 45.49 -8.35
N GLU A 163 3.66 46.66 -8.06
CA GLU A 163 3.88 47.14 -6.68
C GLU A 163 2.59 47.30 -5.87
N GLU A 164 1.46 47.57 -6.52
CA GLU A 164 0.14 47.62 -5.88
C GLU A 164 -0.32 46.23 -5.39
N VAL A 165 -0.07 45.19 -6.18
CA VAL A 165 -0.39 43.80 -5.84
C VAL A 165 0.49 43.34 -4.68
N LYS A 166 1.79 43.70 -4.68
CA LYS A 166 2.69 43.40 -3.56
C LYS A 166 2.18 44.02 -2.26
N ARG A 167 1.81 45.30 -2.25
CA ARG A 167 1.27 45.97 -1.04
C ARG A 167 -0.03 45.31 -0.55
N GLN A 168 -0.92 44.93 -1.46
CA GLN A 168 -2.13 44.19 -1.09
C GLN A 168 -1.78 42.88 -0.39
N ILE A 169 -0.87 42.08 -0.95
CA ILE A 169 -0.48 40.80 -0.34
C ILE A 169 0.18 41.02 1.03
N LEU A 170 1.02 42.04 1.18
CA LEU A 170 1.63 42.40 2.46
C LEU A 170 0.58 42.78 3.53
N GLN A 171 -0.46 43.52 3.15
CA GLN A 171 -1.58 43.83 4.06
C GLN A 171 -2.37 42.59 4.47
N LEU A 172 -2.49 41.59 3.60
CA LEU A 172 -3.13 40.31 3.93
C LEU A 172 -2.29 39.48 4.93
N ILE A 173 -0.96 39.58 4.89
CA ILE A 173 -0.04 38.88 5.79
C ILE A 173 -0.08 39.46 7.20
N ASP A 174 -0.25 40.78 7.34
CA ASP A 174 -0.36 41.45 8.65
C ASP A 174 -1.63 41.04 9.42
N ASN A 175 -2.62 40.46 8.75
CA ASN A 175 -3.81 39.92 9.39
C ASN A 175 -3.58 38.46 9.84
N PRO A 176 -3.53 38.18 11.16
CA PRO A 176 -3.20 36.85 11.67
C PRO A 176 -4.25 35.79 11.31
N VAL A 177 -5.51 36.19 11.13
CA VAL A 177 -6.58 35.28 10.73
C VAL A 177 -6.41 34.86 9.27
N VAL A 178 -6.15 35.82 8.38
CA VAL A 178 -5.92 35.55 6.96
C VAL A 178 -4.67 34.70 6.75
N LEU A 179 -3.59 34.98 7.48
CA LEU A 179 -2.36 34.19 7.45
C LEU A 179 -2.61 32.74 7.89
N GLY A 180 -3.40 32.53 8.95
CA GLY A 180 -3.81 31.19 9.38
C GLY A 180 -4.58 30.41 8.31
N PHE A 181 -5.54 31.06 7.63
CA PHE A 181 -6.26 30.44 6.52
C PHE A 181 -5.36 30.13 5.32
N LEU A 182 -4.46 31.04 4.95
CA LEU A 182 -3.50 30.82 3.85
C LEU A 182 -2.56 29.65 4.14
N LEU A 183 -2.07 29.52 5.38
CA LEU A 183 -1.29 28.38 5.82
C LEU A 183 -2.08 27.07 5.76
N LEU A 184 -3.34 27.08 6.18
CA LEU A 184 -4.18 25.89 6.13
C LEU A 184 -4.45 25.46 4.68
N ILE A 185 -4.74 26.42 3.80
CA ILE A 185 -4.91 26.18 2.36
C ILE A 185 -3.62 25.63 1.75
N SER A 186 -2.47 26.23 2.04
CA SER A 186 -1.19 25.78 1.49
C SER A 186 -0.86 24.35 1.96
N LEU A 187 -1.07 24.03 3.23
CA LEU A 187 -0.92 22.67 3.77
C LEU A 187 -1.83 21.66 3.06
N LEU A 188 -3.09 22.03 2.81
CA LEU A 188 -4.04 21.17 2.11
C LEU A 188 -3.62 20.94 0.65
N VAL A 189 -3.22 22.00 -0.04
CA VAL A 189 -2.70 21.91 -1.42
C VAL A 189 -1.46 21.01 -1.46
N THR A 190 -0.49 21.22 -0.58
CA THR A 190 0.72 20.39 -0.50
C THR A 190 0.37 18.93 -0.19
N LEU A 191 -0.57 18.65 0.72
CA LEU A 191 -1.03 17.29 1.00
C LEU A 191 -1.61 16.63 -0.25
N VAL A 192 -2.56 17.28 -0.93
CA VAL A 192 -3.19 16.74 -2.14
C VAL A 192 -2.16 16.51 -3.23
N PHE A 193 -1.21 17.43 -3.37
CA PHE A 193 -0.16 17.34 -4.38
C PHE A 193 0.80 16.18 -4.10
N THR A 194 1.36 16.11 -2.89
CA THR A 194 2.29 15.04 -2.50
C THR A 194 1.64 13.66 -2.58
N VAL A 195 0.40 13.52 -2.10
CA VAL A 195 -0.36 12.27 -2.14
C VAL A 195 -0.74 11.90 -3.58
N GLY A 196 -1.27 12.85 -4.35
CA GLY A 196 -1.71 12.61 -5.72
C GLY A 196 -0.56 12.19 -6.65
N PHE A 197 0.55 12.91 -6.62
CA PHE A 197 1.72 12.58 -7.45
C PHE A 197 2.39 11.27 -7.02
N SER A 198 2.49 11.02 -5.71
CA SER A 198 3.04 9.76 -5.20
C SER A 198 2.13 8.57 -5.52
N ALA A 199 0.81 8.74 -5.45
CA ALA A 199 -0.17 7.72 -5.84
C ALA A 199 -0.08 7.39 -7.34
N ALA A 200 0.01 8.42 -8.20
CA ALA A 200 0.20 8.24 -9.63
C ALA A 200 1.51 7.49 -9.92
N GLY A 201 2.63 7.89 -9.30
CA GLY A 201 3.91 7.20 -9.43
C GLY A 201 3.89 5.75 -8.96
N GLY A 202 3.21 5.47 -7.85
CA GLY A 202 3.04 4.11 -7.34
C GLY A 202 2.17 3.23 -8.25
N ALA A 203 1.07 3.75 -8.78
CA ALA A 203 0.21 3.02 -9.71
C ALA A 203 0.93 2.72 -11.04
N LEU A 204 1.64 3.71 -11.60
CA LEU A 204 2.47 3.54 -12.79
C LEU A 204 3.60 2.55 -12.54
N GLY A 205 4.24 2.61 -11.37
CA GLY A 205 5.29 1.68 -11.00
C GLY A 205 4.81 0.24 -10.89
N ALA A 206 3.65 0.00 -10.27
CA ALA A 206 3.07 -1.33 -10.24
C ALA A 206 2.76 -1.86 -11.65
N LYS A 207 2.20 -1.02 -12.53
CA LYS A 207 1.89 -1.42 -13.91
C LYS A 207 3.15 -1.79 -14.71
N ILE A 208 4.18 -0.94 -14.68
CA ILE A 208 5.45 -1.19 -15.41
C ILE A 208 6.12 -2.46 -14.90
N LEU A 209 6.08 -2.69 -13.59
CA LEU A 209 6.70 -3.84 -12.94
C LEU A 209 5.86 -5.13 -13.00
N GLU A 210 4.62 -5.04 -13.48
CA GLU A 210 3.74 -6.20 -13.74
C GLU A 210 4.08 -6.87 -15.08
N ASP A 211 4.44 -6.06 -16.08
CA ASP A 211 4.81 -6.49 -17.44
C ASP A 211 6.26 -7.04 -17.55
N GLU A 212 7.04 -6.92 -16.46
CA GLU A 212 8.42 -7.43 -16.29
C GLU A 212 8.45 -8.82 -15.61
#